data_AF-A0A7I8K7P9-F1
#
_entry.id   AF-A0A7I8K7P9-F1
#
_cell.length_a   1.000
_cell.length_b   1.000
_cell.length_c   1.000
_cell.angle_alpha   90.00
_cell.angle_beta   90.00
_cell.angle_gamma   90.00
#
_symmetry.space_group_name_H-M   'P 1'
#
loop_
_entity.id
_entity.type
_entity.pdbx_description
1 polymer ?
#
loop_
_entity_poly.entity_id
_entity_poly.type
_entity_poly.pdbx_seq_one_letter_code
_entity_poly.pdbx_strand_id
1 'polypeptide(L)'
;MESPESSPSPMTFCDFPEDVQLAVLSFLRPAEIAAFACTSRRFASLCAQDRLWFAMCDRRWGSKTRIRSWIRGGSRSIIPFALLYRSLNRWEKLIGFWRRIAREWGASSLVFFEWGPCFITGSFVAESPEAGSYGVLKVPFLWIGLSPRGELLCFLHRTDRFDSSRNVEASASYSGLSDVDFLPSTIGFIGENHFVVENNTDVRGGADSWSSDDLSNSEESAYVEEFLSDIYQCLGNRTTSFGNKVIGKVENSVRNHWVTEHFVKITNCYPTPERPLQGLWKGIGESMRLAFYIVTYDSMGTISCRRVGDVSEPLSGYLPIFWTSNTSFLEYPFSRKEDDIFCSREHIGPPSLHSIGMKKVVSGIFYTNSSYDLVSVDSSGSTVDYQNVEGRIWLYNTGTFGFGFLRNNYIVDLTHIALNGCLLDTVEPSSESC
;
A
#
# COMPACT_ATOMS: atom_id res chain seq x y z
N MET A 1 51.17 2.01 -57.29
CA MET A 1 51.36 2.51 -55.91
C MET A 1 49.98 2.86 -55.40
N GLU A 2 49.30 1.88 -54.81
CA GLU A 2 48.04 2.11 -54.11
C GLU A 2 48.36 2.68 -52.73
N SER A 3 47.77 3.83 -52.43
CA SER A 3 47.79 4.48 -51.12
C SER A 3 47.08 3.58 -50.08
N PRO A 4 47.63 3.43 -48.87
CA PRO A 4 47.00 2.61 -47.85
C PRO A 4 45.70 3.29 -47.38
N GLU A 5 44.58 2.60 -47.51
CA GLU A 5 43.31 2.99 -46.91
C GLU A 5 43.51 3.18 -45.41
N SER A 6 43.33 4.41 -44.92
CA SER A 6 43.36 4.71 -43.49
C SER A 6 42.20 4.00 -42.81
N SER A 7 42.50 3.00 -41.99
CA SER A 7 41.51 2.37 -41.11
C SER A 7 40.77 3.45 -40.32
N PRO A 8 39.42 3.44 -40.27
CA PRO A 8 38.67 4.45 -39.53
C PRO A 8 39.08 4.44 -38.05
N SER A 9 39.37 5.62 -37.51
CA SER A 9 39.67 5.79 -36.09
C SER A 9 38.52 5.24 -35.24
N PRO A 10 38.80 4.49 -34.16
CA PRO A 10 37.74 3.91 -33.33
C PRO A 10 36.87 5.02 -32.75
N MET A 11 35.55 4.88 -32.94
CA MET A 11 34.58 5.80 -32.40
C MET A 11 34.58 5.74 -30.87
N THR A 12 34.66 6.90 -30.23
CA THR A 12 34.67 7.07 -28.79
C THR A 12 33.30 7.53 -28.29
N PHE A 13 33.03 7.39 -26.98
CA PHE A 13 31.77 7.83 -26.39
C PHE A 13 31.49 9.34 -26.63
N CYS A 14 32.56 10.13 -26.72
CA CYS A 14 32.52 11.56 -26.99
C CYS A 14 31.98 11.92 -28.39
N ASP A 15 32.01 10.97 -29.32
CA ASP A 15 31.61 11.15 -30.72
C ASP A 15 30.11 10.98 -30.93
N PHE A 16 29.39 10.43 -29.93
CA PHE A 16 27.93 10.38 -29.96
C PHE A 16 27.33 11.78 -29.71
N PRO A 17 26.18 12.11 -30.31
CA PRO A 17 25.38 13.27 -29.93
C PRO A 17 25.03 13.27 -28.43
N GLU A 18 24.91 14.45 -27.84
CA GLU A 18 24.72 14.60 -26.39
C GLU A 18 23.44 13.93 -25.87
N ASP A 19 22.35 14.00 -26.63
CA ASP A 19 21.09 13.32 -26.34
C ASP A 19 21.25 11.79 -26.30
N VAL A 20 22.06 11.22 -27.19
CA VAL A 20 22.40 9.78 -27.17
C VAL A 20 23.26 9.46 -25.95
N GLN A 21 24.24 10.31 -25.62
CA GLN A 21 25.06 10.12 -24.41
C GLN A 21 24.20 10.14 -23.15
N LEU A 22 23.28 11.10 -23.02
CA LEU A 22 22.34 11.19 -21.91
C LEU A 22 21.40 9.99 -21.86
N ALA A 23 20.90 9.53 -23.01
CA ALA A 23 20.05 8.36 -23.10
C ALA A 23 20.76 7.10 -22.60
N VAL A 24 22.03 6.90 -22.98
CA VAL A 24 22.87 5.79 -22.49
C VAL A 24 23.13 5.92 -20.98
N LEU A 25 23.55 7.09 -20.51
CA LEU A 25 23.85 7.32 -19.10
C LEU A 25 22.62 7.12 -18.21
N SER A 26 21.43 7.44 -18.71
CA SER A 26 20.20 7.34 -17.92
C SER A 26 19.75 5.90 -17.60
N PHE A 27 20.46 4.86 -18.10
CA PHE A 27 20.33 3.48 -17.64
C PHE A 27 21.16 3.16 -16.38
N LEU A 28 22.08 4.03 -16.00
CA LEU A 28 23.00 3.82 -14.89
C LEU A 28 22.38 4.22 -13.54
N ARG A 29 22.91 3.65 -12.46
CA ARG A 29 22.60 4.03 -11.08
C ARG A 29 23.32 5.33 -10.73
N PRO A 30 22.83 6.12 -9.74
CA PRO A 30 23.49 7.35 -9.32
C PRO A 30 24.97 7.18 -8.92
N ALA A 31 25.34 6.04 -8.33
CA ALA A 31 26.73 5.75 -7.98
C ALA A 31 27.62 5.56 -9.22
N GLU A 32 27.09 4.94 -10.28
CA GLU A 32 27.78 4.76 -11.56
C GLU A 32 27.89 6.08 -12.32
N ILE A 33 26.86 6.93 -12.25
CA ILE A 33 26.91 8.31 -12.76
C ILE A 33 28.00 9.11 -12.04
N ALA A 34 28.10 9.02 -10.72
CA ALA A 34 29.14 9.70 -9.96
C ALA A 34 30.55 9.19 -10.32
N ALA A 35 30.71 7.88 -10.48
CA ALA A 35 31.98 7.28 -10.92
C ALA A 35 32.36 7.73 -12.34
N PHE A 36 31.39 7.77 -13.26
CA PHE A 36 31.59 8.24 -14.63
C PHE A 36 31.96 9.73 -14.67
N ALA A 37 31.29 10.57 -13.88
CA ALA A 37 31.58 11.99 -13.76
C ALA A 37 33.04 12.26 -13.31
N CYS A 38 33.62 11.40 -12.47
CA CYS A 38 35.01 11.52 -12.00
C CYS A 38 36.06 11.25 -13.09
N THR A 39 35.69 10.68 -14.23
CA THR A 39 36.66 10.33 -15.29
C THR A 39 37.09 11.51 -16.15
N SER A 40 36.30 12.59 -16.23
CA SER A 40 36.61 13.79 -17.01
C SER A 40 35.75 14.98 -16.60
N ARG A 41 36.29 16.21 -16.70
CA ARG A 41 35.51 17.44 -16.51
C ARG A 41 34.32 17.56 -17.48
N ARG A 42 34.48 17.07 -18.71
CA ARG A 42 33.39 17.03 -19.70
C ARG A 42 32.24 16.16 -19.20
N PHE A 43 32.55 14.98 -18.68
CA PHE A 43 31.55 14.05 -18.17
C PHE A 43 30.94 14.51 -16.85
N ALA A 44 31.71 15.16 -15.98
CA ALA A 44 31.15 15.84 -14.81
C ALA A 44 30.10 16.88 -15.20
N SER A 45 30.38 17.71 -16.21
CA SER A 45 29.41 18.69 -16.73
C SER A 45 28.20 18.03 -17.37
N LEU A 46 28.37 16.91 -18.08
CA LEU A 46 27.29 16.14 -18.70
C LEU A 46 26.38 15.52 -17.63
N CYS A 47 26.95 14.95 -16.57
CA CYS A 47 26.20 14.33 -15.48
C CYS A 47 25.50 15.33 -14.55
N ALA A 48 25.96 16.58 -14.52
CA ALA A 48 25.31 17.67 -13.79
C ALA A 48 24.06 18.20 -14.50
N GLN A 49 23.81 17.80 -15.76
CA GLN A 49 22.66 18.29 -16.50
C GLN A 49 21.34 17.74 -15.98
N ASP A 50 20.38 18.65 -15.79
CA ASP A 50 19.04 18.32 -15.31
C ASP A 50 18.28 17.38 -16.28
N ARG A 51 18.61 17.44 -17.59
CA ARG A 51 18.06 16.54 -18.61
C ARG A 51 18.42 15.07 -18.37
N LEU A 52 19.61 14.79 -17.83
CA LEU A 52 20.00 13.43 -17.45
C LEU A 52 19.07 12.91 -16.35
N TRP A 53 18.93 13.70 -15.29
CA TRP A 53 18.13 13.35 -14.12
C TRP A 53 16.63 13.24 -14.45
N PHE A 54 16.12 14.09 -15.35
CA PHE A 54 14.78 13.93 -15.92
C PHE A 54 14.62 12.57 -16.61
N ALA A 55 15.53 12.21 -17.51
CA ALA A 55 15.47 10.94 -18.24
C ALA A 55 15.58 9.73 -17.29
N MET A 56 16.37 9.84 -16.22
CA MET A 56 16.44 8.83 -15.17
C MET A 56 15.12 8.69 -14.40
N CYS A 57 14.49 9.82 -14.03
CA CYS A 57 13.19 9.84 -13.37
C CYS A 57 12.08 9.25 -14.25
N ASP A 58 12.00 9.69 -15.50
CA ASP A 58 10.97 9.27 -16.46
C ASP A 58 11.06 7.78 -16.79
N ARG A 59 12.28 7.26 -16.99
CA ARG A 59 12.46 5.83 -17.23
C ARG A 59 11.99 4.95 -16.06
N ARG A 60 12.19 5.40 -14.81
CA ARG A 60 11.89 4.58 -13.63
C ARG A 60 10.46 4.77 -13.11
N TRP A 61 9.93 5.98 -13.18
CA TRP A 61 8.62 6.33 -12.61
C TRP A 61 7.67 7.01 -13.59
N GLY A 62 8.06 7.31 -14.83
CA GLY A 62 7.19 8.01 -15.81
C GLY A 62 5.92 7.22 -16.18
N SER A 63 5.93 5.89 -16.06
CA SER A 63 4.72 5.06 -16.20
C SER A 63 3.85 5.00 -14.93
N LYS A 64 4.38 5.42 -13.78
CA LYS A 64 3.71 5.37 -12.48
C LYS A 64 3.20 6.73 -12.02
N THR A 65 3.86 7.82 -12.44
CA THR A 65 3.57 9.18 -12.00
C THR A 65 3.98 10.20 -13.07
N ARG A 66 3.47 11.43 -13.00
CA ARG A 66 3.75 12.49 -13.99
C ARG A 66 4.96 13.32 -13.54
N ILE A 67 6.16 12.90 -13.95
CA ILE A 67 7.45 13.52 -13.54
C ILE A 67 7.46 15.05 -13.62
N ARG A 68 6.88 15.63 -14.69
CA ARG A 68 6.83 17.08 -14.87
C ARG A 68 5.86 17.80 -13.93
N SER A 69 4.86 17.10 -13.40
CA SER A 69 3.90 17.67 -12.45
C SER A 69 4.49 17.82 -11.06
N TRP A 70 5.49 17.01 -10.68
CA TRP A 70 6.18 17.12 -9.38
C TRP A 70 6.99 18.40 -9.21
N ILE A 71 7.29 19.09 -10.30
CA ILE A 71 8.17 20.27 -10.32
C ILE A 71 7.41 21.55 -10.70
N ARG A 72 6.08 21.51 -10.79
CA ARG A 72 5.29 22.71 -11.06
C ARG A 72 5.35 23.59 -9.81
N GLY A 73 6.10 24.69 -9.90
CA GLY A 73 6.06 25.79 -8.95
C GLY A 73 6.10 27.09 -9.74
N GLY A 74 5.54 28.16 -9.19
CA GLY A 74 5.65 29.50 -9.78
C GLY A 74 7.10 29.88 -10.12
N SER A 75 7.25 30.88 -11.00
CA SER A 75 8.45 31.30 -11.76
C SER A 75 9.81 31.42 -11.04
N ARG A 76 9.96 31.14 -9.74
CA ARG A 76 11.17 31.42 -8.96
C ARG A 76 11.91 30.25 -8.35
N SER A 77 11.36 29.02 -8.32
CA SER A 77 12.12 27.85 -7.87
C SER A 77 11.57 26.55 -8.45
N ILE A 78 12.24 26.01 -9.46
CA ILE A 78 12.01 24.66 -9.98
C ILE A 78 12.99 23.74 -9.24
N ILE A 79 12.48 22.73 -8.55
CA ILE A 79 13.35 21.74 -7.89
C ILE A 79 14.17 20.99 -8.95
N PRO A 80 15.49 20.79 -8.74
CA PRO A 80 16.30 20.00 -9.67
C PRO A 80 15.79 18.56 -9.76
N PHE A 81 15.80 17.95 -10.95
CA PHE A 81 15.38 16.55 -11.11
C PHE A 81 16.28 15.58 -10.34
N ALA A 82 17.52 15.97 -10.02
CA ALA A 82 18.38 15.20 -9.12
C ALA A 82 17.79 15.06 -7.70
N LEU A 83 17.17 16.13 -7.19
CA LEU A 83 16.47 16.12 -5.91
C LEU A 83 15.19 15.27 -6.00
N LEU A 84 14.42 15.45 -7.08
CA LEU A 84 13.24 14.61 -7.34
C LEU A 84 13.61 13.12 -7.39
N TYR A 85 14.67 12.76 -8.12
CA TYR A 85 15.15 11.38 -8.20
C TYR A 85 15.44 10.80 -6.82
N ARG A 86 16.12 11.57 -5.96
CA ARG A 86 16.44 11.17 -4.59
C ARG A 86 15.18 10.94 -3.76
N SER A 87 14.21 11.85 -3.85
CA SER A 87 12.93 11.78 -3.14
C SER A 87 12.09 10.58 -3.61
N LEU A 88 11.88 10.42 -4.91
CA LEU A 88 11.14 9.30 -5.50
C LEU A 88 11.81 7.96 -5.18
N ASN A 89 13.14 7.88 -5.25
CA ASN A 89 13.88 6.66 -4.88
C ASN A 89 13.72 6.30 -3.40
N ARG A 90 13.65 7.30 -2.51
CA ARG A 90 13.37 7.07 -1.09
C ARG A 90 11.93 6.58 -0.89
N TRP A 91 10.98 7.23 -1.54
CA TRP A 91 9.55 6.93 -1.36
C TRP A 91 9.04 5.73 -2.13
N GLU A 92 9.78 5.22 -3.12
CA GLU A 92 9.44 3.95 -3.76
C GLU A 92 9.36 2.81 -2.73
N LYS A 93 10.11 2.90 -1.63
CA LYS A 93 10.03 1.96 -0.51
C LYS A 93 8.70 2.02 0.23
N LEU A 94 7.96 3.14 0.14
CA LEU A 94 6.65 3.31 0.75
C LEU A 94 5.54 2.60 -0.04
N ILE A 95 5.72 2.39 -1.34
CA ILE A 95 4.67 1.83 -2.21
C ILE A 95 4.36 0.37 -1.83
N GLY A 96 3.07 0.03 -1.84
CA GLY A 96 2.56 -1.30 -1.48
C GLY A 96 1.81 -1.32 -0.15
N PHE A 97 1.74 -2.50 0.47
CA PHE A 97 0.92 -2.73 1.66
C PHE A 97 1.68 -2.55 2.97
N TRP A 98 0.95 -1.97 3.92
CA TRP A 98 1.39 -1.71 5.28
C TRP A 98 0.29 -2.09 6.26
N ARG A 99 0.67 -2.39 7.49
CA ARG A 99 -0.27 -2.53 8.61
C ARG A 99 -0.06 -1.38 9.58
N ARG A 100 -1.14 -0.73 9.99
CA ARG A 100 -1.15 0.17 11.16
C ARG A 100 -1.00 -0.71 12.40
N ILE A 101 -0.03 -0.42 13.25
CA ILE A 101 0.07 -1.06 14.56
C ILE A 101 -0.99 -0.40 15.43
N ALA A 102 -2.00 -1.16 15.83
CA ALA A 102 -3.01 -0.67 16.74
C ALA A 102 -2.41 -0.31 18.10
N ARG A 103 -2.96 0.73 18.73
CA ARG A 103 -2.80 0.94 20.17
C ARG A 103 -3.58 -0.10 20.95
N GLU A 104 -3.29 -0.17 22.24
CA GLU A 104 -3.64 -1.21 23.22
C GLU A 104 -5.02 -1.88 23.08
N TRP A 105 -6.03 -1.24 22.45
CA TRP A 105 -7.37 -1.81 22.19
C TRP A 105 -7.98 -1.55 20.79
N GLY A 106 -7.17 -1.25 19.76
CA GLY A 106 -7.66 -1.01 18.38
C GLY A 106 -7.40 -2.19 17.42
N ALA A 107 -8.07 -2.22 16.26
CA ALA A 107 -7.74 -3.17 15.20
C ALA A 107 -6.57 -2.70 14.35
N SER A 108 -5.73 -3.65 13.92
CA SER A 108 -4.64 -3.38 12.98
C SER A 108 -5.19 -3.16 11.57
N SER A 109 -5.29 -1.92 11.12
CA SER A 109 -5.83 -1.61 9.78
C SER A 109 -4.82 -1.92 8.66
N LEU A 110 -5.33 -2.44 7.54
CA LEU A 110 -4.56 -2.59 6.32
C LEU A 110 -4.50 -1.25 5.58
N VAL A 111 -3.30 -0.89 5.14
CA VAL A 111 -3.01 0.35 4.42
C VAL A 111 -2.32 0.03 3.11
N PHE A 112 -2.64 0.78 2.07
CA PHE A 112 -2.04 0.68 0.75
C PHE A 112 -1.54 2.03 0.27
N PHE A 113 -0.29 2.07 -0.18
CA PHE A 113 0.34 3.26 -0.76
C PHE A 113 0.58 3.08 -2.25
N GLU A 114 0.25 4.11 -3.01
CA GLU A 114 0.41 4.12 -4.46
C GLU A 114 0.87 5.48 -4.98
N TRP A 115 1.40 5.47 -6.20
CA TRP A 115 1.75 6.69 -6.91
C TRP A 115 0.49 7.39 -7.40
N GLY A 116 0.36 8.67 -7.06
CA GLY A 116 -0.52 9.61 -7.73
C GLY A 116 0.20 10.34 -8.87
N PRO A 117 -0.45 11.33 -9.50
CA PRO A 117 0.15 12.11 -10.59
C PRO A 117 1.37 12.94 -10.18
N CYS A 118 1.35 13.54 -8.99
CA CYS A 118 2.39 14.43 -8.45
C CYS A 118 2.56 14.27 -6.93
N PHE A 119 2.02 13.18 -6.37
CA PHE A 119 2.06 12.85 -4.96
C PHE A 119 2.02 11.32 -4.78
N ILE A 120 2.18 10.86 -3.54
CA ILE A 120 1.85 9.51 -3.11
C ILE A 120 0.62 9.58 -2.23
N THR A 121 -0.31 8.65 -2.41
CA THR A 121 -1.50 8.52 -1.55
C THR A 121 -1.40 7.25 -0.73
N GLY A 122 -1.61 7.38 0.57
CA GLY A 122 -1.89 6.29 1.50
C GLY A 122 -3.40 6.18 1.71
N SER A 123 -3.94 4.98 1.54
CA SER A 123 -5.35 4.67 1.77
C SER A 123 -5.51 3.52 2.75
N PHE A 124 -6.48 3.63 3.64
CA PHE A 124 -7.00 2.45 4.34
C PHE A 124 -7.72 1.55 3.35
N VAL A 125 -7.55 0.25 3.54
CA VAL A 125 -8.19 -0.80 2.73
C VAL A 125 -9.28 -1.44 3.60
N ALA A 126 -10.54 -1.23 3.21
CA ALA A 126 -11.71 -1.65 3.97
C ALA A 126 -12.63 -2.57 3.16
N GLU A 127 -13.48 -3.32 3.88
CA GLU A 127 -14.56 -4.10 3.28
C GLU A 127 -15.62 -3.18 2.66
N SER A 128 -16.16 -3.57 1.49
CA SER A 128 -17.39 -2.97 0.97
C SER A 128 -18.56 -3.28 1.90
N PRO A 129 -19.53 -2.36 2.07
CA PRO A 129 -20.78 -2.63 2.80
C PRO A 129 -21.67 -3.66 2.10
N GLU A 130 -21.46 -3.94 0.81
CA GLU A 130 -22.18 -4.98 0.09
C GLU A 130 -21.79 -6.39 0.59
N ALA A 131 -22.74 -7.07 1.21
CA ALA A 131 -22.55 -8.43 1.71
C ALA A 131 -22.31 -9.43 0.57
N GLY A 132 -21.40 -10.38 0.79
CA GLY A 132 -21.07 -11.42 -0.20
C GLY A 132 -20.26 -10.91 -1.39
N SER A 133 -19.69 -9.71 -1.33
CA SER A 133 -18.89 -9.12 -2.39
C SER A 133 -17.39 -9.18 -2.06
N TYR A 134 -16.54 -9.30 -3.09
CA TYR A 134 -15.10 -9.09 -2.95
C TYR A 134 -14.70 -7.60 -3.03
N GLY A 135 -15.69 -6.70 -3.06
CA GLY A 135 -15.50 -5.25 -3.15
C GLY A 135 -14.61 -4.69 -2.04
N VAL A 136 -13.62 -3.91 -2.44
CA VAL A 136 -12.65 -3.26 -1.56
C VAL A 136 -12.82 -1.75 -1.64
N LEU A 137 -13.01 -1.11 -0.49
CA LEU A 137 -13.01 0.35 -0.40
C LEU A 137 -11.59 0.86 -0.13
N LYS A 138 -11.21 1.89 -0.88
CA LYS A 138 -9.99 2.67 -0.63
C LYS A 138 -10.38 3.99 -0.01
N VAL A 139 -9.94 4.22 1.22
CA VAL A 139 -10.20 5.46 1.95
C VAL A 139 -8.88 6.22 2.11
N PRO A 140 -8.60 7.24 1.27
CA PRO A 140 -7.41 8.06 1.39
C PRO A 140 -7.32 8.73 2.77
N PHE A 141 -6.15 8.66 3.40
CA PHE A 141 -5.91 9.31 4.69
C PHE A 141 -4.60 10.09 4.72
N LEU A 142 -3.65 9.82 3.81
CA LEU A 142 -2.34 10.44 3.79
C LEU A 142 -1.90 10.81 2.38
N TRP A 143 -1.35 12.00 2.20
CA TRP A 143 -0.76 12.47 0.95
C TRP A 143 0.65 12.95 1.18
N ILE A 144 1.56 12.57 0.29
CA ILE A 144 2.98 12.92 0.37
C ILE A 144 3.41 13.54 -0.95
N GLY A 145 3.96 14.75 -0.88
CA GLY A 145 4.40 15.53 -2.02
C GLY A 145 5.72 16.26 -1.74
N LEU A 146 6.13 17.09 -2.70
CA LEU A 146 7.27 18.00 -2.54
C LEU A 146 6.79 19.45 -2.61
N SER A 147 7.41 20.35 -1.85
CA SER A 147 7.26 21.79 -2.01
C SER A 147 8.10 22.30 -3.20
N PRO A 148 7.91 23.55 -3.66
CA PRO A 148 8.74 24.16 -4.71
C PRO A 148 10.21 24.35 -4.29
N ARG A 149 10.50 24.22 -2.99
CA ARG A 149 11.84 24.21 -2.40
C ARG A 149 12.43 22.79 -2.31
N GLY A 150 11.63 21.78 -2.64
CA GLY A 150 12.00 20.37 -2.57
C GLY A 150 11.91 19.78 -1.18
N GLU A 151 11.16 20.43 -0.30
CA GLU A 151 10.88 19.94 1.05
C GLU A 151 9.71 18.96 1.01
N LEU A 152 9.66 18.05 1.97
CA LEU A 152 8.58 17.08 2.11
C LEU A 152 7.30 17.79 2.52
N LEU A 153 6.24 17.64 1.73
CA LEU A 153 4.88 17.97 2.12
C LEU A 153 4.14 16.69 2.50
N CYS A 154 3.44 16.72 3.61
CA CYS A 154 2.71 15.57 4.13
C CYS A 154 1.44 16.05 4.82
N PHE A 155 0.30 15.56 4.35
CA PHE A 155 -1.02 15.93 4.85
C PHE A 155 -1.79 14.69 5.25
N LEU A 156 -2.36 14.73 6.45
CA LEU A 156 -3.29 13.73 6.93
C LEU A 156 -4.72 14.24 6.84
N HIS A 157 -5.63 13.38 6.41
CA HIS A 157 -7.04 13.64 6.55
C HIS A 157 -7.49 13.34 7.99
N ARG A 158 -8.29 14.23 8.57
CA ARG A 158 -8.97 13.99 9.84
C ARG A 158 -9.92 12.80 9.69
N THR A 159 -9.43 11.66 10.16
CA THR A 159 -10.11 10.38 10.05
C THR A 159 -10.61 9.92 11.43
N ASP A 160 -10.97 10.88 12.29
CA ASP A 160 -11.54 10.71 13.64
C ASP A 160 -12.88 9.94 13.64
N ARG A 161 -13.38 9.55 12.46
CA ARG A 161 -14.56 8.69 12.27
C ARG A 161 -14.27 7.21 12.00
N PHE A 162 -13.03 6.80 11.68
CA PHE A 162 -12.74 5.38 11.35
C PHE A 162 -12.35 4.52 12.55
N ASP A 163 -12.03 5.10 13.71
CA ASP A 163 -11.73 4.34 14.93
C ASP A 163 -13.00 3.67 15.53
N SER A 164 -14.19 3.89 14.97
CA SER A 164 -15.41 3.15 15.33
C SER A 164 -16.06 2.52 14.09
N SER A 165 -16.03 1.19 14.01
CA SER A 165 -16.62 0.38 12.92
C SER A 165 -18.14 0.52 12.75
N ARG A 166 -18.80 1.38 13.54
CA ARG A 166 -20.23 1.66 13.43
C ARG A 166 -20.60 2.83 12.51
N ASN A 167 -19.62 3.59 12.02
CA ASN A 167 -19.88 4.81 11.24
C ASN A 167 -19.30 4.81 9.81
N VAL A 168 -19.00 3.64 9.24
CA VAL A 168 -18.59 3.55 7.81
C VAL A 168 -19.74 3.97 6.89
N GLU A 169 -20.99 3.69 7.27
CA GLU A 169 -22.20 4.15 6.55
C GLU A 169 -22.36 5.68 6.56
N ALA A 170 -21.94 6.36 7.63
CA ALA A 170 -22.02 7.82 7.74
C ALA A 170 -20.82 8.56 7.13
N SER A 171 -19.80 7.83 6.67
CA SER A 171 -18.54 8.37 6.13
C SER A 171 -18.32 8.05 4.65
N ALA A 172 -19.16 7.17 4.07
CA ALA A 172 -19.18 6.88 2.63
C ALA A 172 -19.83 8.01 1.81
N SER A 173 -20.49 8.96 2.45
CA SER A 173 -20.93 10.20 1.81
C SER A 173 -19.75 11.19 1.74
N TYR A 174 -19.01 11.16 0.62
CA TYR A 174 -17.99 12.15 0.25
C TYR A 174 -18.57 13.57 0.01
N SER A 175 -19.80 13.82 0.47
CA SER A 175 -20.62 15.01 0.16
C SER A 175 -20.25 16.26 0.98
N GLY A 176 -19.09 16.31 1.62
CA GLY A 176 -18.76 17.45 2.47
C GLY A 176 -17.32 17.49 2.96
N LEU A 177 -16.34 17.32 2.05
CA LEU A 177 -14.97 17.71 2.35
C LEU A 177 -14.94 19.23 2.50
N SER A 178 -14.65 19.71 3.71
CA SER A 178 -14.41 21.13 3.94
C SER A 178 -12.89 21.39 3.90
N ASP A 179 -12.49 22.64 3.64
CA ASP A 179 -11.07 23.03 3.61
C ASP A 179 -10.30 22.82 4.94
N VAL A 180 -10.98 22.31 5.97
CA VAL A 180 -10.53 22.20 7.36
C VAL A 180 -10.10 20.75 7.72
N ASP A 181 -10.11 19.82 6.77
CA ASP A 181 -9.94 18.39 7.03
C ASP A 181 -8.50 17.86 6.82
N PHE A 182 -7.58 18.68 6.29
CA PHE A 182 -6.17 18.29 6.10
C PHE A 182 -5.25 18.92 7.15
N LEU A 183 -4.44 18.09 7.80
CA LEU A 183 -3.47 18.51 8.81
C LEU A 183 -2.04 18.26 8.32
N PRO A 184 -1.19 19.31 8.27
CA PRO A 184 0.24 19.14 8.06
C PRO A 184 0.83 18.16 9.08
N SER A 185 1.59 17.19 8.60
CA SER A 185 2.09 16.09 9.41
C SER A 185 3.54 15.78 9.04
N THR A 186 4.27 15.13 9.95
CA THR A 186 5.64 14.69 9.70
C THR A 186 5.67 13.18 9.53
N ILE A 187 6.42 12.69 8.54
CA ILE A 187 6.68 11.26 8.35
C ILE A 187 8.13 10.93 8.68
N GLY A 188 8.33 10.08 9.68
CA GLY A 188 9.62 9.52 10.08
C GLY A 188 9.79 8.10 9.59
N PHE A 189 10.93 7.75 9.02
CA PHE A 189 11.24 6.37 8.61
C PHE A 189 12.17 5.73 9.64
N ILE A 190 11.77 4.58 10.19
CA ILE A 190 12.57 3.75 11.09
C ILE A 190 13.05 2.54 10.28
N GLY A 191 14.25 2.63 9.74
CA GLY A 191 14.74 1.64 8.77
C GLY A 191 13.91 1.62 7.48
N GLU A 192 13.74 0.44 6.88
CA GLU A 192 13.06 0.30 5.59
C GLU A 192 11.62 -0.21 5.68
N ASN A 193 11.25 -0.84 6.80
CA ASN A 193 10.00 -1.56 6.97
C ASN A 193 9.09 -0.97 8.05
N HIS A 194 9.45 0.19 8.59
CA HIS A 194 8.68 0.87 9.62
C HIS A 194 8.70 2.38 9.32
N PHE A 195 7.52 2.99 9.27
CA PHE A 195 7.42 4.44 9.31
C PHE A 195 6.44 4.87 10.40
N VAL A 196 6.58 6.12 10.76
CA VAL A 196 5.86 6.79 11.81
C VAL A 196 5.27 8.06 11.25
N VAL A 197 4.03 8.33 11.61
CA VAL A 197 3.35 9.57 11.27
C VAL A 197 3.07 10.33 12.56
N GLU A 198 3.51 11.57 12.60
CA GLU A 198 3.33 12.47 13.74
C GLU A 198 2.56 13.70 13.27
N ASN A 199 1.49 14.04 13.98
CA ASN A 199 0.73 15.25 13.71
C ASN A 199 1.49 16.44 14.28
N ASN A 200 1.80 17.43 13.45
CA ASN A 200 2.48 18.64 13.92
C ASN A 200 1.46 19.52 14.68
N THR A 201 1.31 19.33 15.98
CA THR A 201 0.53 20.25 16.84
C THR A 201 1.30 21.53 17.20
N ASP A 202 2.59 21.60 16.85
CA ASP A 202 3.51 22.63 17.34
C ASP A 202 3.52 23.96 16.56
N VAL A 203 2.48 24.25 15.78
CA VAL A 203 2.26 25.62 15.28
C VAL A 203 1.90 26.59 16.43
N ARG A 204 1.68 26.11 17.67
CA ARG A 204 1.43 26.96 18.86
C ARG A 204 2.44 26.84 20.00
N GLY A 205 3.47 26.02 19.90
CA GLY A 205 4.45 25.79 20.97
C GLY A 205 5.84 26.41 20.73
N GLY A 206 6.18 26.74 19.47
CA GLY A 206 7.47 27.30 19.08
C GLY A 206 7.34 28.63 18.36
N ALA A 207 6.73 29.62 19.01
CA ALA A 207 6.63 31.00 18.49
C ALA A 207 7.99 31.72 18.37
N ASP A 208 9.12 31.02 18.52
CA ASP A 208 10.48 31.57 18.40
C ASP A 208 11.32 30.89 17.30
N SER A 209 10.77 30.03 16.45
CA SER A 209 11.53 29.42 15.33
C SER A 209 10.91 29.58 13.94
N TRP A 210 9.66 30.06 13.86
CA TRP A 210 9.03 30.45 12.61
C TRP A 210 8.48 31.85 12.86
N SER A 211 9.34 32.86 12.65
CA SER A 211 8.91 34.25 12.75
C SER A 211 7.71 34.45 11.82
N SER A 212 6.70 35.14 12.34
CA SER A 212 5.48 35.51 11.63
C SER A 212 5.71 36.36 10.36
N ASP A 213 6.96 36.62 9.99
CA ASP A 213 7.36 37.26 8.74
C ASP A 213 7.53 36.27 7.57
N ASP A 214 7.76 34.96 7.80
CA ASP A 214 8.07 34.00 6.72
C ASP A 214 6.83 33.38 6.03
N LEU A 215 5.64 33.42 6.65
CA LEU A 215 4.37 33.02 6.04
C LEU A 215 3.70 34.15 5.22
N SER A 216 4.34 35.31 5.13
CA SER A 216 3.98 36.38 4.20
C SER A 216 4.46 36.12 2.76
N ASN A 217 5.06 34.96 2.51
CA ASN A 217 5.44 34.54 1.18
C ASN A 217 4.21 33.97 0.45
N SER A 218 3.51 34.85 -0.27
CA SER A 218 2.27 34.52 -1.01
C SER A 218 2.39 33.31 -1.95
N GLU A 219 3.61 32.98 -2.38
CA GLU A 219 3.90 31.89 -3.31
C GLU A 219 3.88 30.49 -2.65
N GLU A 220 4.29 30.35 -1.39
CA GLU A 220 4.29 29.04 -0.69
C GLU A 220 2.87 28.63 -0.27
N SER A 221 2.07 29.60 0.19
CA SER A 221 0.64 29.40 0.44
C SER A 221 -0.10 29.02 -0.85
N ALA A 222 0.22 29.68 -1.98
CA ALA A 222 -0.43 29.38 -3.26
C ALA A 222 -0.09 27.98 -3.78
N TYR A 223 1.13 27.48 -3.53
CA TYR A 223 1.49 26.11 -3.91
C TYR A 223 0.84 25.06 -3.02
N VAL A 224 0.79 25.28 -1.70
CA VAL A 224 0.03 24.39 -0.81
C VAL A 224 -1.44 24.36 -1.24
N GLU A 225 -2.00 25.50 -1.63
CA GLU A 225 -3.35 25.59 -2.19
C GLU A 225 -3.48 24.86 -3.54
N GLU A 226 -2.50 24.97 -4.46
CA GLU A 226 -2.47 24.21 -5.73
C GLU A 226 -2.33 22.70 -5.49
N PHE A 227 -1.47 22.28 -4.55
CA PHE A 227 -1.29 20.89 -4.16
C PHE A 227 -2.55 20.31 -3.51
N LEU A 228 -3.17 21.07 -2.61
CA LEU A 228 -4.48 20.72 -2.04
C LEU A 228 -5.54 20.69 -3.14
N SER A 229 -5.51 21.60 -4.12
CA SER A 229 -6.40 21.58 -5.28
C SER A 229 -6.20 20.33 -6.13
N ASP A 230 -4.97 19.88 -6.35
CA ASP A 230 -4.66 18.61 -7.03
C ASP A 230 -5.19 17.41 -6.23
N ILE A 231 -5.09 17.45 -4.89
CA ILE A 231 -5.70 16.45 -4.00
C ILE A 231 -7.23 16.49 -4.13
N TYR A 232 -7.84 17.66 -4.01
CA TYR A 232 -9.28 17.85 -4.14
C TYR A 232 -9.80 17.49 -5.52
N GLN A 233 -9.05 17.74 -6.60
CA GLN A 233 -9.40 17.31 -7.94
C GLN A 233 -9.33 15.79 -8.05
N CYS A 234 -8.30 15.17 -7.46
CA CYS A 234 -8.21 13.71 -7.38
C CYS A 234 -9.39 13.10 -6.61
N LEU A 235 -9.86 13.76 -5.55
CA LEU A 235 -11.00 13.33 -4.74
C LEU A 235 -12.36 13.67 -5.39
N GLY A 236 -12.49 14.85 -5.98
CA GLY A 236 -13.69 15.39 -6.62
C GLY A 236 -13.98 14.77 -7.99
N ASN A 237 -12.98 14.23 -8.68
CA ASN A 237 -13.21 13.38 -9.85
C ASN A 237 -13.93 12.05 -9.50
N ARG A 238 -14.21 11.78 -8.22
CA ARG A 238 -15.03 10.66 -7.72
C ARG A 238 -16.40 11.08 -7.16
N THR A 239 -16.71 12.37 -7.07
CA THR A 239 -18.06 12.88 -6.73
C THR A 239 -18.21 14.34 -7.17
N THR A 240 -19.24 14.64 -7.97
CA THR A 240 -19.44 15.95 -8.58
C THR A 240 -19.91 17.04 -7.60
N SER A 241 -19.37 18.25 -7.83
CA SER A 241 -19.78 19.60 -7.38
C SER A 241 -19.13 20.13 -6.10
N PHE A 242 -18.20 21.09 -6.28
CA PHE A 242 -17.70 21.95 -5.21
C PHE A 242 -17.83 23.42 -5.61
N GLY A 243 -18.57 24.19 -4.81
CA GLY A 243 -18.75 25.63 -4.97
C GLY A 243 -17.78 26.43 -4.11
N ASN A 244 -17.26 27.53 -4.67
CA ASN A 244 -16.36 28.50 -4.05
C ASN A 244 -16.85 29.00 -2.67
N LYS A 245 -16.11 28.73 -1.59
CA LYS A 245 -16.15 29.54 -0.36
C LYS A 245 -14.79 29.62 0.33
N VAL A 246 -14.52 30.83 0.80
CA VAL A 246 -13.30 31.36 1.41
C VAL A 246 -12.97 30.73 2.77
N ILE A 247 -11.67 30.55 3.03
CA ILE A 247 -11.05 30.13 4.30
C ILE A 247 -11.58 30.98 5.47
N GLY A 248 -12.39 30.37 6.32
CA GLY A 248 -12.90 30.97 7.56
C GLY A 248 -12.20 30.40 8.79
N LYS A 249 -11.64 31.28 9.63
CA LYS A 249 -11.16 30.95 10.98
C LYS A 249 -12.28 30.30 11.81
N VAL A 250 -12.00 29.14 12.39
CA VAL A 250 -12.81 28.58 13.49
C VAL A 250 -11.93 28.47 14.73
N GLU A 251 -12.28 29.26 15.74
CA GLU A 251 -11.75 29.16 17.10
C GLU A 251 -12.45 28.03 17.87
N ASN A 252 -11.66 27.40 18.74
CA ASN A 252 -12.03 26.60 19.91
C ASN A 252 -12.95 25.38 19.72
N SER A 253 -12.37 24.18 19.84
CA SER A 253 -12.73 23.21 20.88
C SER A 253 -11.91 21.92 20.74
N VAL A 254 -11.59 21.30 21.88
CA VAL A 254 -10.95 19.98 22.08
C VAL A 254 -9.43 19.89 21.88
N ARG A 255 -8.70 20.05 23.00
CA ARG A 255 -7.37 19.47 23.22
C ARG A 255 -7.47 17.93 23.17
N ASN A 256 -7.44 17.33 21.99
CA ASN A 256 -7.13 15.91 21.88
C ASN A 256 -5.61 15.74 21.87
N HIS A 257 -5.09 14.94 22.80
CA HIS A 257 -3.71 14.48 22.81
C HIS A 257 -3.49 13.62 21.55
N TRP A 258 -2.91 14.20 20.50
CA TRP A 258 -2.63 13.49 19.25
C TRP A 258 -1.33 12.70 19.34
N VAL A 259 -1.30 11.58 18.64
CA VAL A 259 -0.53 10.39 18.99
C VAL A 259 0.23 9.92 17.77
N THR A 260 1.52 9.65 17.96
CA THR A 260 2.39 8.99 17.01
C THR A 260 1.79 7.68 16.51
N GLU A 261 1.57 7.56 15.20
CA GLU A 261 1.05 6.34 14.56
C GLU A 261 2.17 5.54 13.90
N HIS A 262 2.20 4.23 14.13
CA HIS A 262 3.23 3.34 13.62
C HIS A 262 2.69 2.42 12.52
N PHE A 263 3.46 2.29 11.44
CA PHE A 263 3.11 1.46 10.30
C PHE A 263 4.24 0.53 9.92
N VAL A 264 3.94 -0.76 9.75
CA VAL A 264 4.93 -1.79 9.38
C VAL A 264 4.63 -2.33 7.99
N LYS A 265 5.68 -2.43 7.17
CA LYS A 265 5.58 -2.91 5.80
C LYS A 265 5.24 -4.38 5.76
N ILE A 266 4.35 -4.76 4.85
CA ILE A 266 4.14 -6.15 4.48
C ILE A 266 5.04 -6.43 3.28
N THR A 267 6.18 -7.08 3.51
CA THR A 267 7.19 -7.30 2.46
C THR A 267 6.81 -8.42 1.49
N ASN A 268 6.24 -9.50 2.01
CA ASN A 268 5.87 -10.71 1.27
C ASN A 268 4.38 -10.71 0.91
N CYS A 269 3.95 -9.73 0.11
CA CYS A 269 2.53 -9.56 -0.26
C CYS A 269 2.02 -10.55 -1.32
N TYR A 270 2.92 -11.22 -2.03
CA TYR A 270 2.58 -12.05 -3.19
C TYR A 270 3.15 -13.47 -3.04
N PRO A 271 2.47 -14.48 -3.60
CA PRO A 271 2.99 -15.83 -3.62
C PRO A 271 4.15 -15.96 -4.59
N THR A 272 4.99 -16.96 -4.33
CA THR A 272 6.08 -17.36 -5.21
C THR A 272 5.95 -18.85 -5.54
N PRO A 273 6.60 -19.36 -6.59
CA PRO A 273 6.56 -20.80 -6.90
C PRO A 273 7.00 -21.68 -5.72
N GLU A 274 7.97 -21.22 -4.93
CA GLU A 274 8.47 -21.93 -3.74
C GLU A 274 7.55 -21.78 -2.52
N ARG A 275 6.75 -20.70 -2.48
CA ARG A 275 5.85 -20.37 -1.36
C ARG A 275 4.48 -19.97 -1.91
N PRO A 276 3.70 -20.93 -2.44
CA PRO A 276 2.49 -20.66 -3.21
C PRO A 276 1.34 -20.07 -2.37
N LEU A 277 1.34 -20.27 -1.05
CA LEU A 277 0.33 -19.70 -0.16
C LEU A 277 0.75 -18.33 0.39
N GLN A 278 2.03 -17.93 0.25
CA GLN A 278 2.54 -16.72 0.88
C GLN A 278 1.85 -15.51 0.29
N GLY A 279 1.50 -14.54 1.12
CA GLY A 279 0.95 -13.29 0.58
C GLY A 279 -0.15 -12.68 1.41
N LEU A 280 -0.69 -11.60 0.85
CA LEU A 280 -1.90 -10.95 1.32
C LEU A 280 -3.06 -11.36 0.41
N TRP A 281 -4.13 -11.82 1.05
CA TRP A 281 -5.27 -12.44 0.41
C TRP A 281 -6.56 -11.81 0.91
N LYS A 282 -7.63 -11.96 0.14
CA LYS A 282 -8.99 -11.59 0.59
C LYS A 282 -9.94 -12.75 0.39
N GLY A 283 -10.89 -12.89 1.30
CA GLY A 283 -11.87 -13.98 1.32
C GLY A 283 -13.16 -13.52 1.98
N ILE A 284 -14.28 -14.16 1.65
CA ILE A 284 -15.55 -13.88 2.33
C ILE A 284 -15.64 -14.81 3.53
N GLY A 285 -15.76 -14.22 4.73
CA GLY A 285 -15.91 -14.96 5.97
C GLY A 285 -17.34 -15.48 6.17
N GLU A 286 -17.55 -16.21 7.27
CA GLU A 286 -18.87 -16.77 7.63
C GLU A 286 -19.97 -15.70 7.80
N SER A 287 -19.59 -14.49 8.21
CA SER A 287 -20.51 -13.35 8.31
C SER A 287 -20.91 -12.75 6.95
N MET A 288 -20.54 -13.38 5.84
CA MET A 288 -20.67 -12.85 4.47
C MET A 288 -19.99 -11.48 4.27
N ARG A 289 -18.98 -11.19 5.10
CA ARG A 289 -18.17 -9.98 5.01
C ARG A 289 -16.79 -10.27 4.47
N LEU A 290 -16.21 -9.30 3.77
CA LEU A 290 -14.86 -9.41 3.26
C LEU A 290 -13.86 -9.38 4.42
N ALA A 291 -12.94 -10.33 4.41
CA ALA A 291 -11.84 -10.40 5.34
C ALA A 291 -10.51 -10.41 4.59
N PHE A 292 -9.51 -9.78 5.18
CA PHE A 292 -8.14 -9.79 4.69
C PHE A 292 -7.31 -10.78 5.49
N TYR A 293 -6.49 -11.56 4.81
CA TYR A 293 -5.68 -12.63 5.38
C TYR A 293 -4.24 -12.45 4.96
N ILE A 294 -3.31 -12.60 5.91
CA ILE A 294 -1.89 -12.67 5.59
C ILE A 294 -1.36 -14.05 5.93
N VAL A 295 -0.71 -14.66 4.95
CA VAL A 295 -0.07 -15.97 5.07
C VAL A 295 1.44 -15.79 5.02
N THR A 296 2.12 -16.32 6.03
CA THR A 296 3.56 -16.21 6.19
C THR A 296 4.19 -17.59 6.33
N TYR A 297 5.41 -17.71 5.79
CA TYR A 297 6.28 -18.87 5.97
C TYR A 297 7.41 -18.45 6.90
N ASP A 298 7.58 -19.16 8.01
CA ASP A 298 8.71 -18.93 8.91
C ASP A 298 10.02 -19.51 8.35
N SER A 299 11.12 -19.38 9.10
CA SER A 299 12.43 -19.93 8.72
C SER A 299 12.49 -21.46 8.76
N MET A 300 11.58 -22.10 9.48
CA MET A 300 11.47 -23.56 9.61
C MET A 300 10.53 -24.16 8.56
N GLY A 301 9.84 -23.32 7.76
CA GLY A 301 8.86 -23.70 6.77
C GLY A 301 7.42 -23.72 7.28
N THR A 302 7.16 -23.46 8.57
CA THR A 302 5.79 -23.41 9.11
C THR A 302 4.99 -22.33 8.39
N ILE A 303 3.78 -22.70 7.97
CA ILE A 303 2.83 -21.82 7.32
C ILE A 303 1.84 -21.36 8.39
N SER A 304 1.65 -20.06 8.52
CA SER A 304 0.64 -19.49 9.41
C SER A 304 -0.21 -18.47 8.66
N CYS A 305 -1.51 -18.50 8.91
CA CYS A 305 -2.47 -17.54 8.37
C CYS A 305 -3.12 -16.77 9.50
N ARG A 306 -3.18 -15.44 9.38
CA ARG A 306 -3.87 -14.57 10.34
C ARG A 306 -4.73 -13.55 9.61
N ARG A 307 -5.82 -13.14 10.26
CA ARG A 307 -6.68 -12.06 9.74
C ARG A 307 -6.01 -10.71 9.97
N VAL A 308 -6.17 -9.79 9.02
CA VAL A 308 -5.75 -8.40 9.13
C VAL A 308 -6.99 -7.54 9.37
N GLY A 309 -6.97 -6.66 10.37
CA GLY A 309 -8.06 -5.72 10.64
C GLY A 309 -9.20 -6.22 11.52
N ASP A 310 -9.09 -7.39 12.18
CA ASP A 310 -10.15 -7.84 13.08
C ASP A 310 -10.15 -7.04 14.39
N VAL A 311 -11.30 -6.42 14.71
CA VAL A 311 -11.57 -5.61 15.90
C VAL A 311 -12.24 -6.46 16.99
N SER A 312 -12.72 -7.66 16.64
CA SER A 312 -13.69 -8.35 17.48
C SER A 312 -13.14 -8.77 18.85
N GLU A 313 -11.82 -8.99 19.00
CA GLU A 313 -11.19 -9.23 20.31
C GLU A 313 -9.74 -8.72 20.37
N PRO A 314 -9.28 -8.15 21.51
CA PRO A 314 -7.91 -7.64 21.70
C PRO A 314 -6.79 -8.64 21.39
N LEU A 315 -7.10 -9.94 21.37
CA LEU A 315 -6.16 -11.04 21.15
C LEU A 315 -6.37 -11.75 19.79
N SER A 316 -7.49 -11.50 19.10
CA SER A 316 -7.85 -12.18 17.84
C SER A 316 -6.90 -11.84 16.68
N GLY A 317 -6.33 -10.63 16.66
CA GLY A 317 -5.36 -10.20 15.64
C GLY A 317 -3.98 -10.89 15.73
N TYR A 318 -3.69 -11.60 16.83
CA TYR A 318 -2.40 -12.27 17.06
C TYR A 318 -2.44 -13.78 16.86
N LEU A 319 -3.62 -14.40 16.95
CA LEU A 319 -3.76 -15.85 16.81
C LEU A 319 -3.87 -16.26 15.33
N PRO A 320 -3.15 -17.31 14.91
CA PRO A 320 -3.31 -17.83 13.57
C PRO A 320 -4.68 -18.52 13.44
N ILE A 321 -5.41 -18.19 12.36
CA ILE A 321 -6.64 -18.89 11.98
C ILE A 321 -6.33 -20.36 11.74
N PHE A 322 -5.23 -20.60 11.04
CA PHE A 322 -4.69 -21.93 10.81
C PHE A 322 -3.17 -21.85 10.78
N TRP A 323 -2.54 -22.96 11.14
CA TRP A 323 -1.11 -23.14 10.97
C TRP A 323 -0.77 -24.59 10.61
N THR A 324 0.32 -24.77 9.89
CA THR A 324 0.86 -26.10 9.62
C THR A 324 2.38 -26.07 9.64
N SER A 325 2.97 -26.97 10.43
CA SER A 325 4.40 -27.28 10.38
C SER A 325 4.72 -28.29 9.28
N ASN A 326 3.71 -28.93 8.69
CA ASN A 326 3.89 -29.87 7.60
C ASN A 326 3.68 -29.18 6.25
N THR A 327 4.79 -28.92 5.56
CA THR A 327 4.80 -28.31 4.23
C THR A 327 4.71 -29.32 3.10
N SER A 328 4.66 -30.63 3.38
CA SER A 328 4.49 -31.64 2.34
C SER A 328 3.10 -31.51 1.72
N PHE A 329 3.03 -31.17 0.44
CA PHE A 329 1.78 -31.13 -0.30
C PHE A 329 1.42 -32.55 -0.76
N LEU A 330 0.15 -32.90 -0.62
CA LEU A 330 -0.38 -34.00 -1.40
C LEU A 330 -0.51 -33.54 -2.84
N GLU A 331 0.13 -34.28 -3.75
CA GLU A 331 -0.02 -34.11 -5.18
C GLU A 331 -1.21 -34.88 -5.72
N TYR A 332 -1.75 -34.38 -6.82
CA TYR A 332 -2.69 -35.15 -7.63
C TYR A 332 -2.00 -36.43 -8.18
N PRO A 333 -2.68 -37.59 -8.25
CA PRO A 333 -4.09 -37.85 -7.94
C PRO A 333 -4.39 -38.03 -6.45
N PHE A 334 -5.49 -37.42 -5.99
CA PHE A 334 -5.93 -37.52 -4.60
C PHE A 334 -6.68 -38.83 -4.32
N SER A 335 -6.76 -39.19 -3.03
CA SER A 335 -7.61 -40.30 -2.60
C SER A 335 -9.09 -39.93 -2.74
N ARG A 336 -9.96 -40.92 -2.99
CA ARG A 336 -11.43 -40.70 -3.04
C ARG A 336 -11.97 -39.97 -1.82
N LYS A 337 -11.41 -40.27 -0.64
CA LYS A 337 -11.81 -39.60 0.61
C LYS A 337 -11.55 -38.09 0.56
N GLU A 338 -10.40 -37.66 0.06
CA GLU A 338 -10.07 -36.22 -0.02
C GLU A 338 -10.88 -35.52 -1.12
N ASP A 339 -11.13 -36.20 -2.25
CA ASP A 339 -12.04 -35.69 -3.29
C ASP A 339 -13.47 -35.52 -2.77
N ASP A 340 -13.99 -36.52 -2.04
CA ASP A 340 -15.32 -36.48 -1.42
C ASP A 340 -15.43 -35.33 -0.41
N ILE A 341 -14.40 -35.15 0.44
CA ILE A 341 -14.36 -34.04 1.42
C ILE A 341 -14.40 -32.68 0.73
N PHE A 342 -13.68 -32.51 -0.38
CA PHE A 342 -13.70 -31.26 -1.13
C PHE A 342 -15.05 -31.03 -1.82
N CYS A 343 -15.56 -32.04 -2.52
CA CYS A 343 -16.76 -31.94 -3.33
C CYS A 343 -18.05 -31.81 -2.50
N SER A 344 -18.06 -32.31 -1.25
CA SER A 344 -19.24 -32.25 -0.39
C SER A 344 -19.43 -30.91 0.33
N ARG A 345 -18.50 -29.97 0.19
CA ARG A 345 -18.50 -28.71 0.95
C ARG A 345 -19.03 -27.54 0.16
N GLU A 346 -19.65 -26.61 0.88
CA GLU A 346 -20.07 -25.32 0.34
C GLU A 346 -18.87 -24.37 0.21
N HIS A 347 -18.70 -23.77 -0.96
CA HIS A 347 -17.68 -22.76 -1.19
C HIS A 347 -18.23 -21.38 -0.85
N ILE A 348 -17.64 -20.70 0.14
CA ILE A 348 -17.99 -19.32 0.48
C ILE A 348 -17.28 -18.39 -0.50
N GLY A 349 -18.07 -17.81 -1.41
CA GLY A 349 -17.61 -16.87 -2.42
C GLY A 349 -18.76 -15.99 -2.93
N PRO A 350 -18.47 -15.04 -3.84
CA PRO A 350 -19.49 -14.19 -4.40
C PRO A 350 -20.51 -15.01 -5.21
N PRO A 351 -21.80 -14.62 -5.20
CA PRO A 351 -22.84 -15.28 -5.99
C PRO A 351 -22.49 -15.38 -7.48
N SER A 352 -21.78 -14.40 -8.03
CA SER A 352 -21.34 -14.36 -9.43
C SER A 352 -20.35 -15.47 -9.80
N LEU A 353 -19.56 -15.98 -8.84
CA LEU A 353 -18.63 -17.09 -9.04
C LEU A 353 -19.32 -18.46 -9.02
N HIS A 354 -20.50 -18.57 -8.42
CA HIS A 354 -21.32 -19.78 -8.50
C HIS A 354 -22.00 -19.95 -9.87
N SER A 355 -22.24 -18.84 -10.57
CA SER A 355 -22.94 -18.80 -11.88
C SER A 355 -22.03 -19.11 -13.07
N ILE A 356 -20.73 -18.85 -12.95
CA ILE A 356 -19.72 -19.20 -13.97
C ILE A 356 -19.11 -20.51 -13.51
N GLY A 357 -19.53 -21.63 -14.09
CA GLY A 357 -19.13 -23.01 -13.73
C GLY A 357 -17.64 -23.35 -13.95
N MET A 358 -16.72 -22.50 -13.49
CA MET A 358 -15.31 -22.81 -13.33
C MET A 358 -15.19 -23.83 -12.22
N LYS A 359 -15.22 -25.11 -12.60
CA LYS A 359 -14.91 -26.21 -11.70
C LYS A 359 -13.51 -25.96 -11.13
N LYS A 360 -13.43 -25.63 -9.84
CA LYS A 360 -12.15 -25.41 -9.15
C LYS A 360 -11.36 -26.71 -9.21
N VAL A 361 -10.23 -26.68 -9.91
CA VAL A 361 -9.34 -27.84 -10.02
C VAL A 361 -8.29 -27.72 -8.93
N VAL A 362 -8.36 -28.63 -7.97
CA VAL A 362 -7.37 -28.73 -6.89
C VAL A 362 -6.08 -29.32 -7.47
N SER A 363 -4.97 -28.62 -7.31
CA SER A 363 -3.64 -29.07 -7.71
C SER A 363 -2.82 -29.62 -6.53
N GLY A 364 -3.16 -29.23 -5.30
CA GLY A 364 -2.52 -29.78 -4.11
C GLY A 364 -3.33 -29.56 -2.83
N ILE A 365 -3.07 -30.40 -1.82
CA ILE A 365 -3.74 -30.34 -0.52
C ILE A 365 -2.70 -30.25 0.59
N PHE A 366 -2.87 -29.32 1.53
CA PHE A 366 -2.11 -29.26 2.78
C PHE A 366 -3.00 -29.64 3.95
N TYR A 367 -2.43 -30.43 4.86
CA TYR A 367 -3.02 -30.67 6.17
C TYR A 367 -2.70 -29.49 7.08
N THR A 368 -3.70 -29.02 7.82
CA THR A 368 -3.54 -27.90 8.74
C THR A 368 -4.28 -28.16 10.04
N ASN A 369 -3.83 -27.52 11.11
CA ASN A 369 -4.52 -27.51 12.39
C ASN A 369 -4.97 -26.07 12.69
N SER A 370 -6.19 -25.92 13.22
CA SER A 370 -6.59 -24.67 13.86
C SER A 370 -6.04 -24.66 15.29
N SER A 371 -5.48 -23.53 15.72
CA SER A 371 -5.36 -23.23 17.14
C SER A 371 -6.43 -22.20 17.50
N TYR A 372 -7.49 -22.63 18.17
CA TYR A 372 -8.06 -21.77 19.20
C TYR A 372 -7.42 -22.25 20.50
N ASP A 373 -6.50 -21.42 21.02
CA ASP A 373 -5.84 -21.48 22.32
C ASP A 373 -4.37 -21.97 22.37
N LEU A 374 -3.46 -20.99 22.30
CA LEU A 374 -2.19 -21.03 23.02
C LEU A 374 -2.11 -19.74 23.85
N VAL A 375 -2.99 -19.53 24.84
CA VAL A 375 -2.67 -19.06 26.22
C VAL A 375 -3.97 -19.09 27.04
N SER A 376 -4.13 -20.13 27.86
CA SER A 376 -4.78 -20.00 29.16
C SER A 376 -3.89 -20.70 30.19
N VAL A 377 -2.96 -19.93 30.76
CA VAL A 377 -2.28 -20.32 32.00
C VAL A 377 -3.26 -19.96 33.12
N ASP A 378 -3.63 -20.98 33.89
CA ASP A 378 -4.44 -20.96 35.10
C ASP A 378 -5.97 -20.82 34.95
N SER A 379 -6.63 -21.97 34.76
CA SER A 379 -7.78 -22.32 35.62
C SER A 379 -8.13 -23.80 35.48
N SER A 380 -8.07 -24.48 36.62
CA SER A 380 -8.41 -25.88 36.80
C SER A 380 -9.86 -26.21 36.38
N GLY A 381 -10.01 -27.26 35.57
CA GLY A 381 -11.13 -28.20 35.70
C GLY A 381 -12.37 -27.94 34.82
N SER A 382 -12.28 -28.19 33.52
CA SER A 382 -13.26 -29.00 32.78
C SER A 382 -12.73 -29.33 31.37
N THR A 383 -12.41 -30.60 31.15
CA THR A 383 -11.91 -31.11 29.87
C THR A 383 -13.07 -31.34 28.91
N VAL A 384 -13.41 -30.31 28.12
CA VAL A 384 -14.00 -30.51 26.79
C VAL A 384 -12.87 -30.33 25.79
N ASP A 385 -12.65 -31.34 24.97
CA ASP A 385 -11.53 -31.47 24.05
C ASP A 385 -11.66 -30.47 22.88
N TYR A 386 -11.33 -29.20 23.14
CA TYR A 386 -11.15 -28.17 22.11
C TYR A 386 -9.78 -28.27 21.42
N GLN A 387 -9.01 -29.32 21.72
CA GLN A 387 -7.63 -29.51 21.28
C GLN A 387 -7.59 -29.91 19.79
N ASN A 388 -7.04 -29.02 18.96
CA ASN A 388 -6.69 -29.22 17.54
C ASN A 388 -7.84 -29.57 16.59
N VAL A 389 -8.38 -28.54 15.94
CA VAL A 389 -9.35 -28.74 14.85
C VAL A 389 -8.58 -29.05 13.56
N GLU A 390 -8.65 -30.29 13.11
CA GLU A 390 -8.09 -30.72 11.83
C GLU A 390 -8.75 -29.96 10.66
N GLY A 391 -7.94 -29.51 9.70
CA GLY A 391 -8.38 -28.82 8.50
C GLY A 391 -7.57 -29.16 7.26
N ARG A 392 -7.97 -28.55 6.14
CA ARG A 392 -7.33 -28.65 4.84
C ARG A 392 -7.14 -27.27 4.23
N ILE A 393 -6.10 -27.15 3.42
CA ILE A 393 -5.91 -26.05 2.47
C ILE A 393 -5.84 -26.68 1.09
N TRP A 394 -6.73 -26.25 0.19
CA TRP A 394 -6.80 -26.71 -1.19
C TRP A 394 -6.21 -25.65 -2.09
N LEU A 395 -5.04 -25.96 -2.66
CA LEU A 395 -4.41 -25.12 -3.68
C LEU A 395 -5.08 -25.38 -5.02
N TYR A 396 -5.47 -24.30 -5.71
CA TYR A 396 -6.11 -24.36 -7.01
C TYR A 396 -5.10 -24.14 -8.14
N ASN A 397 -5.38 -24.69 -9.32
CA ASN A 397 -4.57 -24.49 -10.53
C ASN A 397 -4.43 -23.02 -10.96
N THR A 398 -5.34 -22.16 -10.51
CA THR A 398 -5.32 -20.71 -10.72
C THR A 398 -4.24 -19.99 -9.90
N GLY A 399 -3.58 -20.67 -8.96
CA GLY A 399 -2.64 -20.07 -8.01
C GLY A 399 -3.31 -19.42 -6.79
N THR A 400 -4.63 -19.55 -6.67
CA THR A 400 -5.41 -19.19 -5.47
C THR A 400 -5.64 -20.44 -4.61
N PHE A 401 -6.23 -20.29 -3.43
CA PHE A 401 -6.52 -21.44 -2.57
C PHE A 401 -7.75 -21.23 -1.71
N GLY A 402 -8.32 -22.34 -1.22
CA GLY A 402 -9.35 -22.34 -0.19
C GLY A 402 -8.84 -23.02 1.07
N PHE A 403 -9.41 -22.68 2.22
CA PHE A 403 -9.15 -23.41 3.46
C PHE A 403 -10.46 -23.75 4.18
N GLY A 404 -10.44 -24.82 4.96
CA GLY A 404 -11.62 -25.28 5.68
C GLY A 404 -11.29 -26.31 6.74
N PHE A 405 -12.06 -26.31 7.82
CA PHE A 405 -11.90 -27.26 8.92
C PHE A 405 -12.84 -28.45 8.77
N LEU A 406 -12.45 -29.64 9.24
CA LEU A 406 -13.27 -30.86 9.13
C LEU A 406 -14.61 -30.78 9.86
N ARG A 407 -14.69 -29.99 10.93
CA ARG A 407 -15.94 -29.71 11.65
C ARG A 407 -16.92 -28.81 10.89
N ASN A 408 -16.45 -28.07 9.89
CA ASN A 408 -17.24 -27.12 9.13
C ASN A 408 -17.60 -27.72 7.75
N ASN A 409 -18.81 -27.44 7.28
CA ASN A 409 -19.27 -27.89 5.95
C ASN A 409 -18.93 -26.90 4.83
N TYR A 410 -18.07 -25.92 5.11
CA TYR A 410 -17.72 -24.86 4.16
C TYR A 410 -16.20 -24.74 3.90
N ILE A 411 -15.87 -24.12 2.78
CA ILE A 411 -14.51 -23.73 2.37
C ILE A 411 -14.51 -22.21 2.18
N VAL A 412 -13.59 -21.52 2.85
CA VAL A 412 -13.34 -20.08 2.61
C VAL A 412 -12.36 -19.97 1.46
N ASP A 413 -12.82 -19.44 0.33
CA ASP A 413 -12.00 -19.25 -0.84
C ASP A 413 -11.29 -17.90 -0.81
N LEU A 414 -9.96 -17.97 -0.91
CA LEU A 414 -9.09 -16.81 -0.90
C LEU A 414 -8.64 -16.45 -2.31
N THR A 415 -8.69 -15.16 -2.61
CA THR A 415 -8.26 -14.57 -3.87
C THR A 415 -7.21 -13.50 -3.61
N HIS A 416 -6.47 -13.12 -4.66
CA HIS A 416 -5.48 -12.06 -4.55
C HIS A 416 -6.16 -10.73 -4.18
N ILE A 417 -5.53 -9.98 -3.29
CA ILE A 417 -5.97 -8.62 -2.98
C ILE A 417 -5.53 -7.60 -4.05
N ALA A 418 -4.40 -7.87 -4.71
CA ALA A 418 -3.79 -7.00 -5.70
C ALA A 418 -3.10 -7.81 -6.80
N LEU A 419 -3.04 -7.24 -8.00
CA LEU A 419 -2.29 -7.77 -9.14
C LEU A 419 -1.52 -6.63 -9.78
N ASN A 420 -0.25 -6.85 -10.14
CA ASN A 420 0.62 -5.85 -10.76
C ASN A 420 0.71 -4.52 -9.99
N GLY A 421 0.60 -4.57 -8.66
CA GLY A 421 0.63 -3.38 -7.81
C GLY A 421 -0.66 -2.56 -7.80
N CYS A 422 -1.78 -3.09 -8.31
CA CYS A 422 -3.09 -2.46 -8.24
C CYS A 422 -4.06 -3.32 -7.41
N LEU A 423 -4.87 -2.68 -6.56
CA LEU A 423 -5.92 -3.34 -5.79
C LEU A 423 -7.03 -3.89 -6.69
N LEU A 424 -7.44 -5.13 -6.44
CA LEU A 424 -8.52 -5.80 -7.18
C LEU A 424 -9.88 -5.52 -6.55
N ASP A 425 -10.91 -5.45 -7.40
CA ASP A 425 -12.31 -5.19 -7.04
C ASP A 425 -12.48 -3.91 -6.20
N THR A 426 -11.74 -2.87 -6.55
CA THR A 426 -11.93 -1.56 -5.91
C THR A 426 -13.31 -1.03 -6.29
N VAL A 427 -14.14 -0.76 -5.29
CA VAL A 427 -15.46 -0.16 -5.49
C VAL A 427 -15.41 1.32 -5.11
N GLU A 428 -16.16 2.13 -5.84
CA GLU A 428 -16.38 3.52 -5.43
C GLU A 428 -17.43 3.54 -4.31
N PRO A 429 -17.22 4.36 -3.27
CA PRO A 429 -18.21 4.57 -2.23
C PRO A 429 -19.46 5.18 -2.87
N SER A 430 -20.59 4.48 -2.75
CA SER A 430 -21.86 4.92 -3.31
C SER A 430 -22.25 6.26 -2.69
N SER A 431 -22.35 7.31 -3.51
CA SER A 431 -23.04 8.53 -3.15
C SER A 431 -24.55 8.25 -3.14
N GLU A 432 -25.04 7.54 -2.13
CA GLU A 432 -26.48 7.40 -1.97
C GLU A 432 -27.06 8.78 -1.62
N SER A 433 -27.83 9.28 -2.58
CA SER A 433 -28.71 10.43 -2.47
C SER A 433 -29.64 10.27 -1.27
N CYS A 434 -29.58 11.22 -0.34
CA CYS A 434 -30.67 11.57 0.55
C CYS A 434 -30.90 13.08 0.46
#